data_AF-A0A920TLQ4-F1
#
_entry.id   AF-A0A920TLQ4-F1
#
_cell.length_a   1.000
_cell.length_b   1.000
_cell.length_c   1.000
_cell.angle_alpha   90.00
_cell.angle_beta   90.00
_cell.angle_gamma   90.00
#
_symmetry.space_group_name_H-M   'P 1'
#
loop_
_entity.id
_entity.type
_entity.pdbx_description
1 polymer ?
#
loop_
_entity_poly.entity_id
_entity_poly.type
_entity_poly.pdbx_seq_one_letter_code
_entity_poly.pdbx_strand_id
1 'polypeptide(L)'
;MLLGPATVLKQFQENLKGNIRFIFQPAEEGGGGARYMIEDGFLDTVDEIYGIHLWNYQKYGEVGIKDGPTMAAADEFAITIKGVGGHGAKTPGDS
;
A
#
# COMPACT_ATOMS: atom_id res chain seq x y z
N MET A 1 -3.55 14.24 -0.07
CA MET A 1 -2.87 14.83 -1.26
C MET A 1 -3.76 14.81 -2.51
N LEU A 2 -4.37 13.68 -2.89
CA LEU A 2 -5.05 13.50 -4.18
C LEU A 2 -6.24 14.44 -4.47
N LEU A 3 -6.97 14.90 -3.45
CA LEU A 3 -8.13 15.77 -3.65
C LEU A 3 -7.79 17.12 -4.32
N GLY A 4 -6.60 17.67 -4.04
CA GLY A 4 -6.13 18.90 -4.66
C GLY A 4 -5.96 18.76 -6.19
N PRO A 5 -5.09 17.84 -6.66
CA PRO A 5 -4.98 17.50 -8.07
C PRO A 5 -6.33 17.14 -8.71
N ALA A 6 -7.18 16.38 -8.03
CA ALA A 6 -8.51 16.03 -8.56
C ALA A 6 -9.38 17.26 -8.82
N THR A 7 -9.35 18.24 -7.92
CA THR A 7 -10.08 19.50 -8.06
C THR A 7 -9.57 20.32 -9.24
N VAL A 8 -8.24 20.43 -9.39
CA VAL A 8 -7.62 21.17 -10.51
C VAL A 8 -7.90 20.46 -11.84
N LEU A 9 -7.66 19.16 -11.93
CA LEU A 9 -7.86 18.39 -13.17
C LEU A 9 -9.33 18.41 -13.63
N LYS A 10 -10.28 18.45 -12.69
CA LYS A 10 -11.70 18.60 -13.03
C LYS A 10 -11.99 19.89 -13.80
N GLN A 11 -11.26 20.97 -13.53
CA GLN A 11 -11.40 22.25 -14.25
C GLN A 11 -10.92 22.18 -15.70
N PHE A 12 -10.02 21.24 -16.01
CA PHE A 12 -9.45 21.04 -17.36
C PHE A 12 -10.06 19.84 -18.10
N GLN A 13 -11.15 19.27 -17.58
CA GLN A 13 -11.72 18.01 -18.09
C GLN A 13 -12.00 18.01 -19.60
N GLU A 14 -12.41 19.17 -20.15
CA GLU A 14 -12.74 19.30 -21.57
C GLU A 14 -11.51 19.26 -22.49
N ASN A 15 -10.32 19.52 -21.92
CA ASN A 15 -9.05 19.48 -22.64
C ASN A 15 -8.37 18.11 -22.55
N LEU A 16 -8.89 17.20 -21.73
CA LEU A 16 -8.32 15.87 -21.53
C LEU A 16 -8.75 14.93 -22.66
N LYS A 17 -7.78 14.24 -23.26
CA LYS A 17 -8.01 13.20 -24.26
C LYS A 17 -8.07 11.83 -23.59
N GLY A 18 -9.17 11.56 -22.92
CA GLY A 18 -9.39 10.31 -22.18
C GLY A 18 -10.09 10.54 -20.86
N ASN A 19 -10.08 9.51 -20.01
CA ASN A 19 -10.69 9.56 -18.68
C ASN A 19 -9.62 9.49 -17.59
N ILE A 20 -9.81 10.23 -16.51
CA ILE A 20 -8.99 10.12 -15.30
C ILE A 20 -9.86 9.51 -14.20
N ARG A 21 -9.38 8.40 -13.61
CA ARG A 21 -10.00 7.77 -12.44
C ARG A 21 -9.20 8.13 -11.20
N PHE A 22 -9.85 8.71 -10.19
CA PHE A 22 -9.24 9.00 -8.90
C PHE A 22 -9.48 7.85 -7.94
N ILE A 23 -8.39 7.27 -7.42
CA ILE A 23 -8.43 6.09 -6.55
C ILE A 23 -7.99 6.48 -5.13
N PHE A 24 -8.89 6.34 -4.17
CA PHE A 24 -8.62 6.53 -2.74
C PHE A 24 -8.52 5.15 -2.09
N GLN A 25 -7.33 4.56 -2.18
CA GLN A 25 -7.09 3.21 -1.66
C GLN A 25 -7.18 3.19 -0.12
N PRO A 26 -7.98 2.29 0.47
CA PRO A 26 -7.98 2.06 1.91
C PRO A 26 -6.84 1.13 2.34
N ALA A 27 -6.56 1.08 3.65
CA ALA A 27 -5.80 0.00 4.29
C ALA A 27 -4.45 -0.33 3.60
N GLU A 28 -3.68 0.70 3.22
CA GLU A 28 -2.40 0.57 2.54
C GLU A 28 -1.29 0.03 3.45
N GLU A 29 -1.35 0.35 4.75
CA GLU A 29 -0.41 -0.01 5.82
C GLU A 29 -0.33 -1.53 6.15
N GLY A 30 -0.70 -2.42 5.23
CA GLY A 30 -0.66 -3.89 5.40
C GLY A 30 -2.03 -4.57 5.38
N GLY A 31 -3.13 -3.82 5.37
CA GLY A 31 -4.48 -4.39 5.29
C GLY A 31 -4.90 -4.89 3.90
N GLY A 32 -4.04 -4.70 2.89
CA GLY A 32 -4.23 -5.27 1.55
C GLY A 32 -5.33 -4.60 0.73
N GLY A 33 -5.67 -3.33 0.99
CA GLY A 33 -6.78 -2.65 0.30
C GLY A 33 -6.66 -2.62 -1.23
N ALA A 34 -5.44 -2.49 -1.77
CA ALA A 34 -5.20 -2.56 -3.22
C ALA A 34 -5.70 -3.88 -3.83
N ARG A 35 -5.49 -5.02 -3.13
CA ARG A 35 -5.90 -6.34 -3.62
C ARG A 35 -7.41 -6.39 -3.85
N TYR A 36 -8.19 -5.94 -2.87
CA TYR A 36 -9.65 -5.94 -2.97
C TYR A 36 -10.16 -5.01 -4.07
N MET A 37 -9.54 -3.83 -4.24
CA MET A 37 -9.92 -2.92 -5.34
C MET A 37 -9.66 -3.54 -6.71
N ILE A 38 -8.53 -4.24 -6.88
CA ILE A 38 -8.20 -4.95 -8.12
C ILE A 38 -9.21 -6.07 -8.38
N GLU A 39 -9.54 -6.86 -7.35
CA GLU A 39 -10.55 -7.93 -7.43
C GLU A 39 -11.95 -7.40 -7.82
N ASP A 40 -12.29 -6.17 -7.41
CA ASP A 40 -13.53 -5.48 -7.79
C ASP A 40 -13.47 -4.85 -9.21
N GLY A 41 -12.40 -5.08 -9.98
CA GLY A 41 -12.26 -4.63 -11.37
C GLY A 41 -11.93 -3.14 -11.52
N PHE A 42 -11.42 -2.47 -10.48
CA PHE A 42 -11.11 -1.03 -10.55
C PHE A 42 -10.04 -0.66 -11.59
N LEU A 43 -9.26 -1.62 -12.08
CA LEU A 43 -8.19 -1.38 -13.05
C LEU A 43 -8.48 -1.95 -14.44
N ASP A 44 -9.60 -2.64 -14.66
CA ASP A 44 -9.87 -3.38 -15.90
C ASP A 44 -9.88 -2.50 -17.17
N THR A 45 -10.19 -1.21 -17.01
CA THR A 45 -10.25 -0.23 -18.09
C THR A 45 -9.20 0.87 -17.94
N VAL A 46 -8.15 0.64 -17.16
CA VAL A 46 -7.11 1.63 -16.85
C VAL A 46 -5.85 1.28 -17.63
N ASP A 47 -5.42 2.17 -18.54
CA ASP A 47 -4.21 1.97 -19.33
C ASP A 47 -2.93 2.17 -18.51
N GLU A 48 -2.95 3.13 -17.59
CA GLU A 48 -1.81 3.50 -16.75
C GLU A 48 -2.26 3.96 -15.36
N ILE A 49 -1.47 3.65 -14.34
CA ILE A 49 -1.71 4.07 -12.95
C ILE A 49 -0.49 4.79 -12.38
N TYR A 50 -0.76 5.86 -11.62
CA TYR A 50 0.26 6.69 -10.99
C TYR A 50 -0.01 6.79 -9.49
N GLY A 51 1.03 6.64 -8.68
CA GLY A 51 0.99 6.80 -7.24
C GLY A 51 2.03 7.83 -6.78
N ILE A 52 1.81 8.44 -5.63
CA ILE A 52 2.75 9.36 -5.00
C ILE A 52 2.89 9.03 -3.53
N HIS A 53 4.09 9.23 -2.99
CA HIS A 53 4.39 9.07 -1.58
C HIS A 53 5.22 10.29 -1.11
N LEU A 54 5.02 10.73 0.14
CA LEU A 54 5.84 11.77 0.74
C LEU A 54 6.98 11.13 1.52
N TRP A 55 8.22 11.49 1.17
CA TRP A 55 9.40 11.09 1.92
C TRP A 55 10.04 12.30 2.59
N ASN A 56 10.33 12.16 3.88
CA ASN A 56 10.86 13.23 4.72
C ASN A 56 12.36 13.54 4.49
N TYR A 57 13.07 12.70 3.74
CA TYR A 57 14.48 12.89 3.43
C TYR A 57 14.72 13.67 2.12
N GLN A 58 13.69 13.86 1.29
CA GLN A 58 13.79 14.61 0.05
C GLN A 58 13.62 16.11 0.31
N LYS A 59 14.35 16.97 -0.40
CA LYS A 59 14.20 18.43 -0.19
C LYS A 59 12.85 18.91 -0.70
N TYR A 60 12.34 19.97 -0.09
CA TYR A 60 11.13 20.63 -0.57
C TYR A 60 11.27 21.04 -2.05
N GLY A 61 10.25 20.71 -2.84
CA GLY A 61 10.19 21.02 -4.27
C GLY A 61 10.87 19.98 -5.16
N GLU A 62 11.51 18.95 -4.61
CA GLU A 62 12.10 17.86 -5.40
C GLU A 62 11.10 16.72 -5.63
N VAL A 63 11.13 16.16 -6.85
CA VAL A 63 10.36 14.98 -7.24
C VAL A 63 11.35 13.89 -7.63
N GLY A 64 11.31 12.75 -6.93
CA GLY A 64 12.10 11.57 -7.28
C GLY A 64 11.35 10.69 -8.27
N ILE A 65 12.00 10.32 -9.37
CA ILE A 65 11.47 9.42 -10.39
C ILE A 65 12.54 8.36 -10.68
N LYS A 66 12.14 7.09 -10.78
CA LYS A 66 13.04 5.97 -11.06
C LYS A 66 12.32 4.95 -11.93
N ASP A 67 13.00 4.49 -12.98
CA ASP A 67 12.54 3.36 -13.77
C ASP A 67 12.78 2.03 -13.05
N GLY A 68 11.83 1.11 -13.17
CA GLY A 68 11.90 -0.21 -12.53
C GLY A 68 11.54 -0.19 -11.03
N PRO A 69 11.91 -1.24 -10.27
CA PRO A 69 11.47 -1.40 -8.88
C PRO A 69 11.96 -0.27 -7.98
N THR A 70 11.03 0.41 -7.31
CA THR A 70 11.34 1.51 -6.37
C THR A 70 11.22 1.10 -4.90
N MET A 71 10.35 0.13 -4.58
CA MET A 71 10.13 -0.37 -3.23
C MET A 71 10.39 -1.88 -3.17
N ALA A 72 10.73 -2.39 -1.98
CA ALA A 72 10.85 -3.83 -1.73
C ALA A 72 9.46 -4.46 -1.52
N ALA A 73 9.34 -5.76 -1.81
CA ALA A 73 8.19 -6.53 -1.37
C ALA A 73 8.21 -6.66 0.17
N ALA A 74 7.04 -6.63 0.79
CA ALA A 74 6.86 -6.85 2.22
C ALA A 74 5.95 -8.07 2.42
N ASP A 75 6.41 -9.03 3.20
CA ASP A 75 5.66 -10.22 3.59
C ASP A 75 5.45 -10.23 5.11
N GLU A 76 4.26 -10.62 5.54
CA GLU A 76 3.92 -10.76 6.96
C GLU A 76 3.71 -12.24 7.30
N PHE A 77 4.29 -12.70 8.41
CA PHE A 77 4.04 -14.05 8.93
C PHE A 77 3.86 -13.99 10.45
N ALA A 78 2.99 -14.86 10.97
CA ALA A 78 2.70 -14.98 12.39
C ALA A 78 3.13 -16.36 12.91
N ILE A 79 3.89 -16.37 14.00
CA ILE A 79 4.24 -17.60 14.73
C ILE A 79 3.48 -17.61 16.05
N THR A 80 2.66 -18.64 16.26
CA THR A 80 2.01 -18.88 17.55
C THR A 80 2.72 -20.01 18.28
N ILE A 81 3.40 -19.70 19.38
CA ILE A 81 4.02 -20.70 20.25
C ILE A 81 3.02 -21.11 21.33
N LYS A 82 2.63 -22.39 21.35
CA LYS A 82 1.80 -22.97 22.41
C LYS A 82 2.65 -23.83 23.32
N GLY A 83 2.97 -23.32 24.51
CA GLY A 83 3.59 -24.11 25.56
C GLY A 83 2.60 -25.08 26.21
N VAL A 84 3.10 -26.18 26.75
CA VAL A 84 2.36 -27.03 27.70
C VAL A 84 2.73 -26.58 29.11
N GLY A 85 1.76 -26.29 29.96
CA GLY A 85 2.01 -25.84 31.34
C GLY A 85 2.74 -26.90 32.16
N GLY A 86 3.85 -26.53 32.80
CA GLY A 86 4.55 -27.34 33.80
C GLY A 86 4.43 -26.72 35.18
N HIS A 87 4.36 -27.54 36.23
CA HIS A 87 4.53 -27.05 37.60
C HIS A 87 5.92 -26.40 37.69
N GLY A 88 6.02 -25.15 38.17
CA GLY A 88 7.26 -24.35 38.18
C GLY A 88 8.46 -24.93 38.97
N ALA A 89 8.34 -26.17 39.47
CA ALA A 89 9.35 -26.90 40.22
C ALA A 89 9.68 -28.30 39.63
N LYS A 90 9.20 -28.66 38.43
CA LYS A 90 9.52 -29.96 37.81
C LYS A 90 10.13 -29.81 36.42
N THR A 91 11.45 -29.91 36.35
CA THR A 91 12.21 -30.11 35.11
C THR A 91 12.02 -31.55 34.59
N PRO A 92 11.93 -31.78 33.27
CA PRO A 92 11.97 -33.13 32.69
C PRO A 92 13.40 -33.67 32.83
N GLY A 93 13.59 -34.68 33.67
CA GLY A 93 14.90 -35.29 33.94
C GLY A 93 15.00 -36.05 35.25
N ASP A 94 14.09 -35.77 36.19
CA ASP A 94 14.08 -36.46 37.49
C ASP A 94 13.06 -37.62 37.49
N SER A 95 13.51 -38.77 37.00
CA SER A 95 12.94 -40.09 37.30
C SER A 95 14.05 -41.12 37.34
#